data_AF-A0A8J9RZG0-F1
#
_entry.id   AF-A0A8J9RZG0-F1
#
_cell.length_a   1.000
_cell.length_b   1.000
_cell.length_c   1.000
_cell.angle_alpha   90.00
_cell.angle_beta   90.00
_cell.angle_gamma   90.00
#
_symmetry.space_group_name_H-M   'P 1'
#
loop_
_entity.id
_entity.type
_entity.pdbx_description
1 polymer ?
#
loop_
_entity_poly.entity_id
_entity_poly.type
_entity_poly.pdbx_seq_one_letter_code
_entity_poly.pdbx_strand_id
1 'polypeptide(L)'
;YRPLVWRNTHPYVLVDRHEDVTNPNAIEMDNLCDRSVTFYGYVRGTHLKPNMKVHVIGVGDYIMADVSVLPDPCPIPDKEQERT
;
A
#
# COMPACT_ATOMS: atom_id res chain seq x y z
N TYR A 1 1.43 13.26 20.90
CA TYR A 1 2.00 12.13 20.14
C TYR A 1 3.21 11.58 20.89
N ARG A 2 3.34 10.26 21.06
CA ARG A 2 4.55 9.64 21.66
C ARG A 2 5.35 8.98 20.54
N PRO A 3 6.61 9.37 20.31
CA PRO A 3 7.44 8.73 19.30
C PRO A 3 7.73 7.30 19.72
N LEU A 4 7.26 6.34 18.91
CA LEU A 4 7.57 4.93 19.09
C LEU A 4 8.69 4.56 18.15
N VAL A 5 9.73 3.89 18.67
CA VAL A 5 10.91 3.49 17.88
C VAL A 5 10.49 2.75 16.61
N TRP A 6 9.57 1.79 16.72
CA TRP A 6 9.08 1.01 15.59
C TRP A 6 8.47 1.88 14.48
N ARG A 7 7.56 2.78 14.83
CA ARG A 7 6.89 3.66 13.85
C ARG A 7 7.85 4.65 13.19
N ASN A 8 8.94 5.01 13.86
CA ASN A 8 9.94 5.94 13.33
C ASN A 8 11.03 5.25 12.49
N THR A 9 11.08 3.91 12.50
CA THR A 9 12.14 3.13 11.84
C THR A 9 11.63 2.23 10.72
N HIS A 10 10.32 1.99 10.64
CA HIS A 10 9.71 1.09 9.66
C HIS A 10 8.63 1.82 8.86
N PRO A 11 8.61 1.70 7.52
CA PRO A 11 7.49 2.16 6.72
C PRO A 11 6.33 1.19 6.90
N TYR A 12 5.10 1.72 6.98
CA TYR A 12 3.90 0.91 7.02
C TYR A 12 2.74 1.63 6.36
N VAL A 13 1.81 0.86 5.79
CA VAL A 13 0.59 1.38 5.18
C VAL A 13 -0.59 0.83 5.97
N LEU A 14 -1.49 1.72 6.36
CA LEU A 14 -2.82 1.29 6.78
C LEU A 14 -3.69 1.28 5.53
N VAL A 15 -4.05 0.08 5.09
CA VAL A 15 -4.83 -0.12 3.85
C VAL A 15 -6.26 0.34 4.08
N ASP A 16 -6.74 1.25 3.24
CA ASP A 16 -8.13 1.69 3.20
C ASP A 16 -8.94 0.98 2.10
N ARG A 17 -8.28 0.56 1.02
CA ARG A 17 -8.87 -0.12 -0.13
C ARG A 17 -7.90 -1.13 -0.72
N HIS A 18 -8.42 -2.26 -1.20
CA HIS A 18 -7.64 -3.25 -1.95
C HIS A 18 -8.41 -3.70 -3.19
N GLU A 19 -7.69 -4.11 -4.22
CA GLU A 19 -8.26 -4.62 -5.47
C GLU A 19 -7.52 -5.89 -5.90
N ASP A 20 -8.28 -6.93 -6.25
CA ASP A 20 -7.74 -8.10 -6.96
C ASP A 20 -7.59 -7.73 -8.44
N VAL A 21 -6.35 -7.71 -8.93
CA VAL A 21 -5.99 -7.40 -10.32
C VAL A 21 -5.56 -8.66 -11.08
N THR A 22 -5.84 -9.85 -10.54
CA THR A 22 -5.59 -11.13 -11.20
C THR A 22 -6.41 -11.26 -12.47
N ASN A 23 -5.83 -11.88 -13.51
CA ASN A 23 -6.53 -12.13 -14.77
C ASN A 23 -7.76 -13.03 -14.52
N PRO A 24 -8.99 -12.61 -14.91
CA PRO A 24 -10.20 -13.40 -14.72
C PRO A 24 -10.12 -14.82 -15.29
N ASN A 25 -9.47 -14.99 -16.44
CA ASN A 25 -9.31 -16.30 -17.06
C ASN A 25 -8.48 -17.25 -16.18
N ALA A 26 -7.48 -16.74 -15.47
CA ALA A 26 -6.67 -17.55 -14.55
C ALA A 26 -7.50 -18.03 -13.35
N ILE A 27 -8.41 -17.18 -12.85
CA ILE A 27 -9.33 -17.52 -11.76
C ILE A 27 -10.35 -18.58 -12.21
N GLU A 28 -10.90 -18.44 -13.42
CA GLU A 28 -11.85 -19.40 -13.98
C GLU A 28 -11.20 -20.79 -14.17
N MET A 29 -9.93 -20.83 -14.58
CA MET A 29 -9.18 -22.07 -14.74
C MET A 29 -8.78 -22.71 -13.41
N ASP A 30 -8.38 -21.91 -12.43
CA ASP A 30 -8.02 -22.35 -11.09
C ASP A 30 -8.41 -21.31 -10.04
N ASN A 31 -9.44 -21.64 -9.25
CA ASN A 31 -9.94 -20.76 -8.20
C ASN A 31 -8.91 -20.52 -7.08
N LEU A 32 -7.91 -21.40 -6.91
CA LEU A 32 -6.87 -21.31 -5.88
C LEU A 32 -5.54 -20.76 -6.41
N CYS A 33 -5.51 -20.25 -7.64
CA CYS A 33 -4.30 -19.66 -8.21
C CYS A 33 -3.78 -18.46 -7.39
N ASP A 34 -2.49 -18.18 -7.55
CA ASP A 34 -1.85 -17.01 -6.96
C ASP A 34 -2.53 -15.72 -7.44
N ARG A 35 -2.94 -14.88 -6.48
CA ARG A 35 -3.61 -13.61 -6.75
C ARG A 35 -2.64 -12.45 -6.76
N SER A 36 -2.82 -11.55 -7.71
CA SER A 36 -2.17 -10.24 -7.72
C SER A 36 -3.11 -9.21 -7.11
N VAL A 37 -2.70 -8.58 -6.01
CA VAL A 37 -3.55 -7.64 -5.26
C VAL A 37 -2.85 -6.30 -5.15
N THR A 38 -3.59 -5.22 -5.44
CA THR A 38 -3.14 -3.85 -5.24
C THR A 38 -3.74 -3.31 -3.95
N PHE A 39 -2.89 -2.75 -3.08
CA PHE A 39 -3.30 -2.11 -1.84
C PHE A 39 -3.16 -0.60 -1.94
N TYR A 40 -4.17 0.12 -1.45
CA TYR A 40 -4.22 1.57 -1.40
C TYR A 40 -4.26 2.03 0.05
N GLY A 41 -3.58 3.15 0.30
CA GLY A 41 -3.58 3.79 1.60
C GLY A 41 -2.44 4.78 1.75
N TYR A 42 -2.44 5.47 2.89
CA TYR A 42 -1.39 6.43 3.21
C TYR A 42 -0.16 5.72 3.77
N VAL A 43 0.99 6.04 3.22
CA VAL A 43 2.29 5.65 3.78
C VAL A 43 2.51 6.41 5.09
N ARG A 44 2.86 5.67 6.14
CA ARG A 44 3.16 6.18 7.48
C ARG A 44 4.53 5.68 7.93
N GLY A 45 5.11 6.36 8.90
CA GLY A 45 6.44 6.04 9.43
C GLY A 45 7.53 6.61 8.52
N THR A 46 8.40 5.75 7.98
CA THR A 46 9.48 6.15 7.07
C THR A 46 9.07 6.01 5.60
N HIS A 47 9.98 6.36 4.67
CA HIS A 47 9.74 6.21 3.24
C HIS A 47 9.61 4.73 2.83
N LEU A 48 8.54 4.42 2.10
CA LEU A 48 8.38 3.16 1.38
C LEU A 48 9.17 3.23 0.06
N LYS A 49 9.97 2.20 -0.24
CA LYS A 49 10.79 2.14 -1.46
C LYS A 49 10.36 0.98 -2.35
N PRO A 50 10.54 1.07 -3.68
CA PRO A 50 10.33 -0.07 -4.58
C PRO A 50 11.19 -1.28 -4.17
N ASN A 51 10.73 -2.48 -4.51
CA ASN A 51 11.41 -3.77 -4.25
C ASN A 51 11.68 -4.10 -2.77
N MET A 52 11.03 -3.42 -1.82
CA MET A 52 11.09 -3.83 -0.41
C MET A 52 10.25 -5.08 -0.16
N LYS A 53 10.70 -5.90 0.80
CA LYS A 53 9.87 -6.95 1.40
C LYS A 53 8.82 -6.32 2.30
N VAL A 54 7.60 -6.83 2.22
CA VAL A 54 6.46 -6.38 3.01
C VAL A 54 5.84 -7.57 3.72
N HIS A 55 5.47 -7.37 4.97
CA HIS A 55 4.69 -8.34 5.74
C HIS A 55 3.22 -7.92 5.71
N VAL A 56 2.38 -8.75 5.12
CA VAL A 56 0.92 -8.58 5.14
C VAL A 56 0.40 -9.31 6.37
N ILE A 57 -0.11 -8.55 7.33
CA ILE A 57 -0.56 -9.07 8.63
C ILE A 57 -1.63 -10.14 8.42
N GLY A 58 -1.35 -11.36 8.91
CA GLY A 58 -2.26 -12.50 8.82
C GLY A 58 -2.20 -13.27 7.50
N VAL A 59 -1.39 -12.83 6.53
CA VAL A 59 -1.24 -13.48 5.22
C VAL A 59 0.17 -14.02 5.03
N GLY A 60 1.20 -13.17 5.20
CA GLY A 60 2.60 -13.61 5.07
C GLY A 60 3.56 -12.53 4.56
N ASP A 61 4.78 -12.96 4.22
CA ASP A 61 5.85 -12.12 3.71
C ASP A 61 5.91 -12.16 2.18
N TYR A 62 5.95 -10.99 1.55
CA TYR A 62 5.95 -10.82 0.10
C TYR A 62 7.00 -9.80 -0.36
N ILE A 63 7.36 -9.83 -1.64
CA ILE A 63 8.14 -8.76 -2.28
C ILE A 63 7.15 -7.90 -3.06
N MET A 64 7.20 -6.58 -2.88
CA MET A 64 6.35 -5.67 -3.66
C MET A 64 6.71 -5.76 -5.14
N ALA A 65 5.70 -5.98 -5.98
CA ALA A 65 5.86 -5.97 -7.44
C ALA A 65 6.06 -4.55 -7.98
N ASP A 66 5.29 -3.58 -7.48
CA ASP A 66 5.38 -2.16 -7.85
C ASP A 66 4.87 -1.25 -6.71
N VAL A 67 5.22 0.03 -6.75
CA VAL A 67 4.67 1.07 -5.87
C VAL A 67 4.51 2.39 -6.64
N SER A 68 3.31 2.97 -6.58
CA SER A 68 2.99 4.24 -7.23
C SER A 68 2.37 5.22 -6.24
N VAL A 69 2.59 6.52 -6.49
CA VAL A 69 2.02 7.60 -5.68
C VAL A 69 0.75 8.10 -6.38
N LEU A 70 -0.32 8.22 -5.62
CA LEU A 70 -1.59 8.77 -6.09
C LEU A 70 -1.88 10.14 -5.46
N PRO A 71 -2.70 10.99 -6.11
CA PRO A 71 -3.18 12.22 -5.50
C PRO A 71 -3.92 11.93 -4.19
N ASP A 72 -3.70 12.79 -3.20
CA ASP A 72 -4.39 12.71 -1.91
C ASP A 72 -5.90 12.94 -2.10
N PRO A 73 -6.77 11.97 -1.80
CA PRO A 73 -8.22 12.12 -1.93
C PRO A 73 -8.82 13.06 -0.88
N CYS A 74 -8.08 13.39 0.19
CA CYS A 74 -8.51 14.29 1.25
C CYS A 74 -7.40 15.29 1.59
N PRO A 75 -7.12 16.26 0.70
CA PRO A 75 -6.09 17.26 0.93
C PRO A 75 -6.47 18.16 2.11
N ILE A 76 -5.46 18.59 2.86
CA ILE A 76 -5.64 19.58 3.94
C ILE A 76 -5.98 20.93 3.29
N PRO A 77 -7.02 21.66 3.76
CA PRO A 77 -7.49 22.89 3.13
C PRO A 77 -6.40 23.94 2.84
N ASP A 78 -5.43 24.10 3.75
CA ASP A 78 -4.35 25.09 3.59
C ASP A 78 -3.37 24.77 2.45
N LYS A 79 -3.34 23.51 1.96
CA LYS A 79 -2.45 23.11 0.86
C LYS A 79 -2.98 23.45 -0.53
N GLU A 80 -4.23 23.91 -0.66
CA GLU A 80 -4.77 24.37 -1.95
C GLU A 80 -4.28 25.79 -2.32
N GLN A 81 -3.87 26.62 -1.35
CA GLN A 81 -3.40 27.99 -1.64
C GLN A 81 -2.04 28.04 -2.37
N GLU A 82 -1.19 27.02 -2.26
CA GLU A 82 0.12 26.98 -2.95
C GLU A 82 0.03 26.55 -4.43
N ARG A 83 -1.16 26.25 -4.95
CA ARG A 83 -1.37 25.79 -6.32
C ARG A 83 -2.07 26.80 -7.25
N THR A 84 -2.26 28.05 -6.81
CA THR A 84 -2.79 29.14 -7.66
C THR A 84 -1.70 30.13 -8.04
#